data_AF-A0A3B5ADE8-F1
#
_entry.id   AF-A0A3B5ADE8-F1
#
_cell.length_a   1.000
_cell.length_b   1.000
_cell.length_c   1.000
_cell.angle_alpha   90.00
_cell.angle_beta   90.00
_cell.angle_gamma   90.00
#
_symmetry.space_group_name_H-M   'P 1'
#
loop_
_entity.id
_entity.type
_entity.pdbx_description
1 polymer ?
#
loop_
_entity_poly.entity_id
_entity_poly.type
_entity_poly.pdbx_seq_one_letter_code
_entity_poly.pdbx_strand_id
1 'polypeptide(L)'
;MMCRLTYKFFLFVFVFFCKGQEEVTQPIGDGTAAEGETVTLECTFKTSSTIPRLFWYKQESCSSPQLLIATYSEKTEMLSVKHDKHSKELHLQISSAAVSDSAVYDCALQPSDKKQQNSV
;
A
#
# COMPACT_ATOMS: atom_id res chain seq x y z
N MET A 1 -10.78 -10.30 20.45
CA MET A 1 -9.83 -11.21 21.14
C MET A 1 -8.43 -10.69 20.89
N MET A 2 -7.71 -10.42 21.98
CA MET A 2 -6.56 -9.53 22.03
C MET A 2 -5.28 -10.26 21.61
N CYS A 3 -4.59 -9.80 20.57
CA CYS A 3 -3.16 -10.08 20.42
C CYS A 3 -2.41 -9.11 21.34
N ARG A 4 -2.26 -9.48 22.63
CA ARG A 4 -1.47 -8.72 23.60
C ARG A 4 0.01 -8.85 23.24
N LEU A 5 0.60 -7.83 22.62
CA LEU A 5 2.05 -7.67 22.56
C LEU A 5 2.45 -6.63 23.61
N THR A 6 3.04 -7.10 24.71
CA THR A 6 3.61 -6.26 25.76
C THR A 6 4.79 -5.47 25.20
N TYR A 7 4.61 -4.16 25.04
CA TYR A 7 5.64 -3.23 24.58
C TYR A 7 6.56 -2.85 25.76
N LYS A 8 7.80 -3.33 25.74
CA LYS A 8 8.87 -2.92 26.67
C LYS A 8 10.10 -2.46 25.87
N PHE A 9 10.17 -1.14 25.73
CA PHE A 9 11.34 -0.25 25.65
C PHE A 9 12.69 -0.81 25.13
N PHE A 10 13.10 -0.38 23.92
CA PHE A 10 14.51 -0.05 23.66
C PHE A 10 14.59 1.06 22.61
N LEU A 11 14.91 2.28 23.06
CA LEU A 11 15.29 3.41 22.21
C LEU A 11 16.74 3.20 21.73
N PHE A 12 16.92 2.96 20.43
CA PHE A 12 18.20 3.12 19.76
C PHE A 12 17.96 3.82 18.42
N VAL A 13 18.14 5.14 18.39
CA VAL A 13 17.97 5.94 17.17
C VAL A 13 19.29 5.92 16.39
N PHE A 14 19.45 4.92 15.53
CA PHE A 14 20.40 5.01 14.40
C PHE A 14 19.68 5.71 13.25
N VAL A 15 19.93 7.01 13.05
CA VAL A 15 19.42 7.71 11.86
C VAL A 15 20.31 7.35 10.66
N PHE A 16 20.05 6.18 10.08
CA PHE A 16 20.55 5.86 8.74
C PHE A 16 19.70 6.63 7.73
N PHE A 17 20.21 7.77 7.22
CA PHE A 17 19.61 8.44 6.06
C PHE A 17 19.89 7.60 4.80
N CYS A 18 19.13 6.53 4.62
CA CYS A 18 19.06 5.84 3.35
C CYS A 18 18.14 6.64 2.43
N LYS A 19 18.72 7.48 1.55
CA LYS A 19 17.93 8.13 0.48
C LYS A 19 17.55 7.10 -0.56
N GLY A 20 16.39 6.47 -0.40
CA GLY A 20 15.77 5.65 -1.42
C GLY A 20 15.36 6.50 -2.63
N GLN A 21 15.60 6.00 -3.84
CA GLN A 21 15.06 6.60 -5.08
C GLN A 21 13.61 6.16 -5.34
N GLU A 22 13.09 5.26 -4.52
CA GLU A 22 11.74 4.73 -4.58
C GLU A 22 11.11 4.87 -3.19
N GLU A 23 9.86 5.32 -3.16
CA GLU A 23 9.12 5.63 -1.94
C GLU A 23 7.64 5.31 -2.15
N VAL A 24 6.97 4.81 -1.12
CA VAL A 24 5.51 4.68 -1.06
C VAL A 24 5.03 5.45 0.17
N THR A 25 3.98 6.23 0.02
CA THR A 25 3.41 7.05 1.07
C THR A 25 1.91 6.78 1.16
N GLN A 26 1.48 6.36 2.35
CA GLN A 26 0.08 6.17 2.74
C GLN A 26 -0.23 7.08 3.93
N PRO A 27 -1.46 7.61 4.03
CA PRO A 27 -1.87 8.37 5.21
C PRO A 27 -1.79 7.49 6.46
N ILE A 28 -1.28 8.07 7.55
CA ILE A 28 -1.18 7.40 8.84
C ILE A 28 -2.53 7.49 9.54
N GLY A 29 -3.15 6.35 9.82
CA GLY A 29 -4.37 6.29 10.63
C GLY A 29 -5.26 5.10 10.29
N ASP A 30 -6.19 4.84 11.19
CA ASP A 30 -7.33 3.97 10.97
C ASP A 30 -8.48 4.75 10.31
N GLY A 31 -9.09 4.14 9.29
CA GLY A 31 -10.30 4.66 8.66
C GLY A 31 -11.52 3.92 9.20
N THR A 32 -12.58 4.67 9.53
CA THR A 32 -13.90 4.09 9.85
C THR A 32 -14.89 4.49 8.78
N ALA A 33 -15.69 3.54 8.30
CA ALA A 33 -16.76 3.77 7.36
C ALA A 33 -18.01 3.00 7.78
N ALA A 34 -19.19 3.55 7.50
CA ALA A 34 -20.43 2.84 7.71
C ALA A 34 -20.67 1.81 6.59
N GLU A 35 -21.50 0.80 6.89
CA GLU A 35 -21.89 -0.19 5.90
C GLU A 35 -22.59 0.47 4.70
N GLY A 36 -22.20 0.07 3.48
CA GLY A 36 -22.73 0.65 2.24
C GLY A 36 -22.02 1.92 1.77
N GLU A 37 -21.12 2.51 2.56
CA GLU A 37 -20.34 3.69 2.13
C GLU A 37 -19.23 3.31 1.15
N THR A 38 -18.78 4.29 0.37
CA THR A 38 -17.61 4.14 -0.50
C THR A 38 -16.37 4.64 0.22
N VAL A 39 -15.38 3.77 0.36
CA VAL A 39 -14.10 4.08 1.01
C VAL A 39 -13.02 4.23 -0.05
N THR A 40 -12.20 5.27 0.08
CA THR A 40 -11.02 5.47 -0.77
C THR A 40 -9.76 5.40 0.10
N LEU A 41 -8.91 4.41 -0.17
CA LEU A 41 -7.62 4.23 0.47
C LEU A 41 -6.54 4.86 -0.40
N GLU A 42 -5.80 5.80 0.19
CA GLU A 42 -4.83 6.59 -0.55
C GLU A 42 -3.44 5.94 -0.58
N CYS A 43 -2.84 5.92 -1.77
CA CYS A 43 -1.44 5.54 -1.94
C CYS A 43 -0.81 6.44 -3.00
N THR A 44 0.30 7.07 -2.61
CA THR A 44 1.15 7.85 -3.51
C THR A 44 2.54 7.21 -3.53
N PHE A 45 3.26 7.33 -4.63
CA PHE A 45 4.58 6.72 -4.77
C PHE A 45 5.56 7.62 -5.51
N LYS A 46 6.85 7.41 -5.29
CA LYS A 46 7.92 8.03 -6.06
C LYS A 46 8.76 6.93 -6.68
N THR A 47 9.03 7.05 -7.97
CA THR A 47 9.88 6.09 -8.69
C THR A 47 10.43 6.72 -9.96
N SER A 48 11.65 6.34 -10.31
CA SER A 48 12.24 6.65 -11.62
C SER A 48 11.82 5.68 -12.73
N SER A 49 11.07 4.61 -12.40
CA SER A 49 10.60 3.65 -13.40
C SER A 49 9.55 4.27 -14.33
N THR A 50 9.68 4.00 -15.62
CA THR A 50 8.68 4.36 -16.65
C THR A 50 7.46 3.45 -16.62
N ILE A 51 7.62 2.23 -16.09
CA ILE A 51 6.57 1.21 -15.99
C ILE A 51 6.53 0.72 -14.54
N PRO A 52 5.99 1.52 -13.60
CA PRO A 52 5.91 1.12 -12.20
C PRO A 52 4.87 0.01 -12.02
N ARG A 53 5.21 -0.99 -11.21
CA ARG A 53 4.29 -2.06 -10.80
C ARG A 53 3.94 -1.85 -9.33
N LEU A 54 2.67 -1.58 -9.06
CA LEU A 54 2.15 -1.42 -7.71
C LEU A 54 1.11 -2.48 -7.40
N PHE A 55 0.98 -2.76 -6.11
CA PHE A 55 0.11 -3.79 -5.56
C PHE A 55 -0.61 -3.26 -4.33
N TRP A 56 -1.86 -3.67 -4.20
CA TRP A 56 -2.61 -3.56 -2.96
C TRP A 56 -2.74 -4.92 -2.30
N TYR A 57 -2.43 -4.98 -1.02
CA TYR A 57 -2.61 -6.16 -0.18
C TYR A 57 -3.70 -5.90 0.85
N LYS A 58 -4.48 -6.94 1.15
CA LYS A 58 -5.40 -7.00 2.29
C LYS A 58 -4.87 -8.00 3.30
N GLN A 59 -4.74 -7.58 4.54
CA GLN A 59 -4.39 -8.44 5.65
C GLN A 59 -5.54 -8.47 6.66
N GLU A 60 -6.23 -9.61 6.67
CA GLU A 60 -7.22 -9.90 7.70
C GLU A 60 -6.54 -10.21 9.04
N SER A 61 -7.28 -10.05 10.13
CA SER A 61 -6.76 -10.32 11.48
C SER A 61 -6.18 -11.73 11.56
N CYS A 62 -4.92 -11.82 11.99
CA CYS A 62 -4.18 -13.08 12.16
C CYS A 62 -3.92 -13.87 10.85
N SER A 63 -4.13 -13.25 9.68
CA SER A 63 -3.84 -13.85 8.38
C SER A 63 -2.59 -13.23 7.75
N SER A 64 -1.99 -13.93 6.79
CA SER A 64 -0.96 -13.36 5.92
C SER A 64 -1.57 -12.36 4.93
N PRO A 65 -0.84 -11.32 4.50
CA PRO A 65 -1.29 -10.42 3.45
C PRO A 65 -1.65 -11.17 2.17
N GLN A 66 -2.80 -10.86 1.59
CA GLN A 66 -3.29 -11.42 0.33
C GLN A 66 -3.32 -10.32 -0.74
N LEU A 67 -2.88 -10.65 -1.95
CA LEU A 67 -2.91 -9.71 -3.08
C LEU A 67 -4.36 -9.43 -3.48
N LEU A 68 -4.76 -8.16 -3.41
CA LEU A 68 -6.07 -7.72 -3.90
C LEU A 68 -6.04 -7.36 -5.38
N ILE A 69 -5.14 -6.44 -5.75
CA ILE A 69 -5.11 -5.87 -7.10
C ILE A 69 -3.72 -5.34 -7.44
N ALA A 70 -3.34 -5.45 -8.71
CA ALA A 70 -2.14 -4.85 -9.27
C ALA A 70 -2.50 -3.78 -10.30
N THR A 71 -1.57 -2.86 -10.60
CA THR A 71 -1.76 -1.73 -11.55
C THR A 71 -2.27 -2.14 -12.94
N TYR A 72 -2.08 -3.39 -13.34
CA TYR A 72 -2.46 -3.94 -14.66
C TYR A 72 -3.46 -5.10 -14.58
N SER A 73 -4.07 -5.34 -13.41
CA SER A 73 -5.14 -6.33 -13.26
C SER A 73 -6.45 -5.80 -13.83
N GLU A 74 -7.34 -6.71 -14.26
CA GLU A 74 -8.71 -6.34 -14.60
C GLU A 74 -9.42 -5.74 -13.38
N LYS A 75 -10.10 -4.62 -13.58
CA LYS A 75 -10.86 -3.96 -12.52
C LYS A 75 -12.12 -4.78 -12.25
N THR A 76 -12.46 -4.96 -10.98
CA THR A 76 -13.74 -5.56 -10.60
C THR A 76 -14.69 -4.45 -10.14
N GLU A 77 -16.01 -4.67 -10.26
CA GLU A 77 -17.03 -3.68 -9.87
C GLU A 77 -16.91 -3.23 -8.40
N MET A 78 -16.40 -4.11 -7.52
CA MET A 78 -16.24 -3.85 -6.09
C MET A 78 -14.93 -3.15 -5.72
N LEU A 79 -13.86 -3.39 -6.50
CA LEU A 79 -12.52 -2.84 -6.27
C LEU A 79 -12.02 -2.13 -7.52
N SER A 80 -11.98 -0.80 -7.45
CA SER A 80 -11.44 0.02 -8.53
C SER A 80 -10.13 0.68 -8.14
N VAL A 81 -9.25 0.81 -9.12
CA VAL A 81 -7.96 1.48 -8.97
C VAL A 81 -7.93 2.72 -9.86
N LYS A 82 -7.68 3.87 -9.24
CA LYS A 82 -7.38 5.12 -9.94
C LYS A 82 -5.87 5.25 -10.02
N HIS A 83 -5.34 4.98 -11.22
CA HIS A 83 -3.91 5.08 -11.49
C HIS A 83 -3.66 6.30 -12.36
N ASP A 84 -2.91 7.25 -11.81
CA ASP A 84 -2.40 8.39 -12.57
C ASP A 84 -0.88 8.33 -12.56
N LYS A 85 -0.31 8.09 -13.75
CA LYS A 85 1.13 7.95 -13.96
C LYS A 85 1.87 9.27 -13.78
N HIS A 86 1.18 10.40 -13.93
CA HIS A 86 1.72 11.74 -13.83
C HIS A 86 1.72 12.22 -12.38
N SER A 87 0.61 12.03 -11.66
CA SER A 87 0.54 12.35 -10.21
C SER A 87 1.19 11.29 -9.31
N LYS A 88 1.50 10.10 -9.85
CA LYS A 88 2.10 8.97 -9.13
C LYS A 88 1.22 8.49 -7.97
N GLU A 89 -0.05 8.26 -8.31
CA GLU A 89 -1.09 7.86 -7.35
C GLU A 89 -1.71 6.51 -7.76
N LEU A 90 -2.06 5.72 -6.75
CA LEU A 90 -2.75 4.44 -6.90
C LEU A 90 -3.79 4.25 -5.80
N HIS A 91 -4.91 4.95 -5.88
CA HIS A 91 -5.96 4.82 -4.88
C HIS A 91 -6.76 3.52 -5.04
N LEU A 92 -7.06 2.85 -3.94
CA LEU A 92 -7.96 1.70 -3.90
C LEU A 92 -9.34 2.18 -3.40
N GLN A 93 -10.36 1.97 -4.22
CA GLN A 93 -11.73 2.31 -3.85
C GLN A 93 -12.53 1.03 -3.58
N ILE A 94 -13.11 0.96 -2.39
CA ILE A 94 -14.01 -0.11 -1.95
C ILE A 94 -15.43 0.45 -2.03
N SER A 95 -16.23 -0.08 -2.95
CA SER A 95 -17.63 0.32 -3.11
C SER A 95 -18.51 -0.49 -2.17
N SER A 96 -19.47 0.16 -1.49
CA SER A 96 -20.40 -0.48 -0.57
C SER A 96 -19.71 -1.31 0.52
N ALA A 97 -18.93 -0.63 1.36
CA ALA A 97 -18.15 -1.23 2.43
C ALA A 97 -19.00 -2.18 3.29
N ALA A 98 -18.48 -3.38 3.54
CA ALA A 98 -19.10 -4.36 4.41
C ALA A 98 -18.21 -4.64 5.64
N VAL A 99 -18.79 -5.24 6.68
CA VAL A 99 -18.02 -5.65 7.88
C VAL A 99 -16.86 -6.59 7.51
N SER A 100 -17.03 -7.43 6.48
CA SER A 100 -15.98 -8.30 5.94
C SER A 100 -14.80 -7.57 5.30
N ASP A 101 -14.94 -6.27 5.00
CA ASP A 101 -13.87 -5.43 4.47
C ASP A 101 -13.00 -4.82 5.58
N SER A 102 -13.34 -5.05 6.85
CA SER A 102 -12.53 -4.58 7.98
C SER A 102 -11.20 -5.36 8.06
N ALA A 103 -10.13 -4.73 7.57
CA ALA A 103 -8.79 -5.31 7.48
C ALA A 103 -7.71 -4.22 7.40
N VAL A 104 -6.44 -4.63 7.44
CA VAL A 104 -5.31 -3.73 7.13
C VAL A 104 -5.06 -3.77 5.62
N TYR A 105 -4.86 -2.60 5.01
CA TYR A 105 -4.63 -2.45 3.58
C TYR A 105 -3.28 -1.78 3.32
N ASP A 106 -2.37 -2.51 2.65
CA ASP A 106 -1.01 -2.06 2.39
C ASP A 106 -0.76 -1.88 0.89
N CYS A 107 -0.15 -0.75 0.52
CA CYS A 107 0.28 -0.46 -0.84
C CYS A 107 1.77 -0.75 -0.99
N ALA A 108 2.16 -1.46 -2.05
CA ALA A 108 3.54 -1.80 -2.31
C ALA A 108 3.95 -1.43 -3.74
N LEU A 109 5.14 -0.86 -3.90
CA LEU A 109 5.78 -0.61 -5.19
C LEU A 109 6.85 -1.67 -5.42
N GLN A 110 6.82 -2.30 -6.60
CA GLN A 110 7.90 -3.16 -7.03
C GLN A 110 9.16 -2.32 -7.28
N PRO A 111 10.29 -2.68 -6.67
CA PRO A 111 11.54 -2.03 -6.97
C PRO A 111 11.91 -2.19 -8.44
N SER A 112 12.33 -1.10 -9.07
CA SER A 112 12.93 -1.18 -10.40
C SER A 112 14.40 -1.50 -10.30
N ASP A 113 14.85 -2.58 -10.96
CA ASP A 113 16.27 -2.86 -11.09
C ASP A 113 16.92 -1.71 -11.85
N LYS A 114 17.64 -0.84 -11.14
CA LYS A 114 18.64 -0.03 -11.80
C LYS A 114 19.72 -1.01 -12.21
N LYS A 115 19.87 -1.27 -13.51
CA LYS A 115 21.14 -1.79 -14.02
C LYS A 115 22.20 -0.85 -13.47
N GLN A 116 22.98 -1.34 -12.50
CA GLN A 116 24.21 -0.70 -12.11
C GLN A 116 25.05 -0.72 -13.39
N GLN A 117 25.04 0.39 -14.15
CA GLN A 117 25.98 0.59 -15.23
C GLN A 117 27.32 0.84 -14.52
N ASN A 118 27.92 -0.25 -14.03
CA ASN A 118 29.33 -0.26 -13.71
C ASN A 118 30.03 0.04 -15.02
N SER A 119 30.43 1.29 -15.17
CA SER A 119 31.41 1.72 -16.16
C SER A 119 32.65 0.84 -15.97
N VAL A 120 32.95 0.01 -16.96
CA VAL A 120 34.31 -0.41 -17.26
C VAL A 120 34.72 0.35 -18.51
#